data_AF-A0AAD6T8H0-F1
#
_entry.id   AF-A0AAD6T8H0-F1
#
_cell.length_a   1.000
_cell.length_b   1.000
_cell.length_c   1.000
_cell.angle_alpha   90.00
_cell.angle_beta   90.00
_cell.angle_gamma   90.00
#
_symmetry.space_group_name_H-M   'P 1'
#
loop_
_entity.id
_entity.type
_entity.pdbx_description
1 polymer ?
#
loop_
_entity_poly.entity_id
_entity_poly.type
_entity_poly.pdbx_seq_one_letter_code
_entity_poly.pdbx_strand_id
1 'polypeptide(L)'
;MDEPPKDPLDPSWRNNGHQLADVPSAVKNYIATELKMAGIFRSLYLPNSRLSVTNLVAFTLPPMAASAKEYHVPSGHTFFRQDANHADLDNLRTVKVPPVNVLATLMSESRQKWLDGSESICLLGSADLFPLWSLDFWIELQLVVKPAFDSWEKGIAWLSRKELGGHLREVKAVFKALSRLSWSGSIPLLSPHSPGNGIPVTSLTKFLSRDWFTSLQIDQMVDHILGDIKAAFPARDVHLMDTAMTAGILKHYRRSKCEETDDYDPNALTKDKFVQRFGASLDDHSELFGRDDHRPVYGDGRNSAHPRR
;
A
#
# COMPACT_ATOMS: atom_id res chain seq x y z
N MET A 1 39.34 -0.67 -26.96
CA MET A 1 38.45 -0.44 -25.81
C MET A 1 39.11 0.66 -25.02
N ASP A 2 38.54 1.87 -25.07
CA ASP A 2 39.06 2.98 -24.28
C ASP A 2 38.87 2.68 -22.80
N GLU A 3 39.89 3.02 -22.01
CA GLU A 3 39.90 2.85 -20.57
C GLU A 3 38.68 3.58 -19.97
N PRO A 4 37.91 2.96 -19.05
CA PRO A 4 36.78 3.65 -18.43
C PRO A 4 37.25 4.96 -17.81
N PRO A 5 36.47 6.03 -17.94
CA PRO A 5 36.89 7.36 -17.52
C PRO A 5 37.10 7.33 -16.02
N LYS A 6 38.12 8.06 -15.57
CA LYS A 6 38.37 8.25 -14.13
C LYS A 6 37.21 8.97 -13.44
N ASP A 7 36.42 9.73 -14.21
CA ASP A 7 35.27 10.47 -13.72
C ASP A 7 34.02 10.20 -14.58
N PRO A 8 32.97 9.54 -14.05
CA PRO A 8 31.69 9.38 -14.74
C PRO A 8 30.95 10.71 -14.97
N LEU A 9 31.43 11.82 -14.39
CA LEU A 9 30.91 13.17 -14.61
C LEU A 9 31.47 13.84 -15.87
N ASP A 10 32.45 13.24 -16.56
CA ASP A 10 33.05 13.88 -17.73
C ASP A 10 31.98 14.08 -18.84
N PRO A 11 31.65 15.34 -19.20
CA PRO A 11 30.69 15.63 -20.26
C PRO A 11 31.08 15.01 -21.61
N SER A 12 32.37 14.67 -21.78
CA SER A 12 32.90 13.96 -22.94
C SER A 12 32.31 12.56 -23.16
N TRP A 13 31.47 12.03 -22.27
CA TRP A 13 30.74 10.78 -22.51
C TRP A 13 29.39 10.98 -23.18
N ARG A 14 28.85 12.19 -23.18
CA ARG A 14 27.59 12.49 -23.84
C ARG A 14 27.85 12.79 -25.31
N ASN A 15 26.94 12.39 -26.20
CA ASN A 15 27.01 12.57 -27.65
C ASN A 15 28.11 11.80 -28.40
N ASN A 16 28.71 10.75 -27.82
CA ASN A 16 29.78 9.97 -28.48
C ASN A 16 29.34 8.60 -29.03
N GLY A 17 28.03 8.42 -29.26
CA GLY A 17 27.49 7.21 -29.89
C GLY A 17 27.53 5.96 -29.02
N HIS A 18 27.80 6.11 -27.72
CA HIS A 18 27.79 5.00 -26.77
C HIS A 18 26.39 4.39 -26.63
N GLN A 19 26.32 3.06 -26.62
CA GLN A 19 25.10 2.34 -26.31
C GLN A 19 25.02 2.06 -24.81
N LEU A 20 23.84 2.23 -24.22
CA LEU A 20 23.59 1.99 -22.80
C LEU A 20 23.94 0.55 -22.39
N ALA A 21 23.85 -0.43 -23.30
CA ALA A 21 24.25 -1.80 -23.00
C ALA A 21 25.74 -1.90 -22.65
N ASP A 22 26.58 -1.13 -23.36
CA ASP A 22 28.04 -1.24 -23.35
C ASP A 22 28.71 -0.36 -22.28
N VAL A 23 27.99 0.60 -21.69
CA VAL A 23 28.56 1.48 -20.66
C VAL A 23 28.75 0.77 -19.31
N PRO A 24 29.81 1.10 -18.54
CA PRO A 24 30.06 0.53 -17.22
C PRO A 24 28.91 0.78 -16.23
N SER A 25 28.73 -0.12 -15.25
CA SER A 25 27.68 -0.02 -14.24
C SER A 25 27.75 1.28 -13.41
N ALA A 26 28.94 1.83 -13.18
CA ALA A 26 29.11 3.11 -12.49
C ALA A 26 28.41 4.26 -13.26
N VAL A 27 28.56 4.30 -14.59
CA VAL A 27 27.90 5.28 -15.45
C VAL A 27 26.38 5.05 -15.46
N LYS A 28 25.93 3.78 -15.55
CA LYS A 28 24.49 3.44 -15.47
C LYS A 28 23.86 3.94 -14.17
N ASN A 29 24.54 3.76 -13.03
CA ASN A 29 24.09 4.21 -11.72
C ASN A 29 24.07 5.74 -11.60
N TYR A 30 25.08 6.40 -12.17
CA TYR A 30 25.13 7.86 -12.23
C TYR A 30 23.94 8.42 -13.01
N ILE A 31 23.69 7.93 -14.23
CA ILE A 31 22.53 8.33 -15.05
C ILE A 31 21.21 8.08 -14.29
N ALA A 32 21.08 6.94 -13.63
CA ALA A 32 19.89 6.64 -12.83
C ALA A 32 19.69 7.62 -11.66
N THR A 33 20.77 8.17 -11.12
CA THR A 33 20.74 9.18 -10.06
C THR A 33 20.37 10.56 -10.63
N GLU A 34 20.94 10.95 -11.76
CA GLU A 34 20.63 12.21 -12.46
C GLU A 34 19.17 12.30 -12.95
N LEU A 35 18.62 11.17 -13.37
CA LEU A 35 17.21 11.08 -13.78
C LEU A 35 16.23 11.01 -12.61
N LYS A 36 16.72 10.88 -11.37
CA LYS A 36 15.89 10.84 -10.18
C LYS A 36 15.59 12.25 -9.69
N MET A 37 14.35 12.52 -9.34
CA MET A 37 13.98 13.81 -8.80
C MET A 37 14.64 14.03 -7.44
N ALA A 38 15.34 15.16 -7.28
CA ALA A 38 15.97 15.54 -6.02
C ALA A 38 14.92 15.74 -4.91
N GLY A 39 15.28 15.42 -3.66
CA GLY A 39 14.35 15.46 -2.52
C GLY A 39 13.71 16.84 -2.26
N ILE A 40 14.41 17.93 -2.59
CA ILE A 40 13.90 19.31 -2.48
C ILE A 40 12.76 19.55 -3.47
N PHE A 41 12.89 19.10 -4.72
CA PHE A 41 11.83 19.22 -5.71
C PHE A 41 10.65 18.29 -5.38
N ARG A 42 10.93 17.11 -4.83
CA ARG A 42 9.89 16.20 -4.35
C ARG A 42 8.99 16.87 -3.31
N SER A 43 9.56 17.51 -2.29
CA SER A 43 8.77 18.17 -1.23
C SER A 43 8.06 19.43 -1.70
N LEU A 44 8.57 20.07 -2.76
CA LEU A 44 7.97 21.25 -3.36
C LEU A 44 6.79 20.89 -4.28
N TYR A 45 6.95 19.92 -5.19
CA TYR A 45 5.96 19.66 -6.25
C TYR A 45 4.96 18.54 -5.94
N LEU A 46 5.32 17.56 -5.11
CA LEU A 46 4.42 16.48 -4.70
C LEU A 46 3.83 16.75 -3.30
N PRO A 47 2.62 16.24 -3.02
CA PRO A 47 2.07 16.28 -1.67
C PRO A 47 3.04 15.66 -0.67
N ASN A 48 3.40 16.41 0.38
CA ASN A 48 4.26 15.90 1.44
C ASN A 48 3.64 14.62 2.02
N SER A 49 4.44 13.59 2.27
CA SER A 49 3.94 12.31 2.80
C SER A 49 3.16 12.47 4.10
N ARG A 50 3.50 13.47 4.93
CA ARG A 50 2.85 13.83 6.20
C ARG A 50 1.61 14.71 6.05
N LEU A 51 1.24 15.10 4.83
CA LEU A 51 0.03 15.88 4.59
C LEU A 51 -1.19 15.07 5.07
N SER A 52 -2.18 15.74 5.64
CA SER A 52 -3.38 15.03 6.10
C SER A 52 -4.20 14.52 4.91
N VAL A 53 -5.02 13.49 5.12
CA VAL A 53 -5.96 12.97 4.10
C VAL A 53 -6.86 14.09 3.57
N THR A 54 -7.41 14.93 4.46
CA THR A 54 -8.29 16.03 4.05
C THR A 54 -7.57 17.05 3.17
N ASN A 55 -6.31 17.34 3.47
CA ASN A 55 -5.51 18.27 2.69
C ASN A 55 -5.02 17.65 1.38
N LEU A 56 -4.80 16.33 1.33
CA LEU A 56 -4.51 15.63 0.06
C LEU A 56 -5.70 15.76 -0.90
N VAL A 57 -6.93 15.52 -0.45
CA VAL A 57 -8.12 15.59 -1.33
C VAL A 57 -8.41 17.04 -1.77
N ALA A 58 -8.01 18.04 -0.98
CA ALA A 58 -8.05 19.44 -1.37
C ALA A 58 -6.89 19.87 -2.29
N PHE A 59 -5.87 19.02 -2.47
CA PHE A 59 -4.70 19.32 -3.29
C PHE A 59 -5.06 19.29 -4.78
N THR A 60 -4.66 20.33 -5.52
CA THR A 60 -4.87 20.39 -6.98
C THR A 60 -3.81 19.57 -7.70
N LEU A 61 -4.20 18.43 -8.24
CA LEU A 61 -3.35 17.63 -9.12
C LEU A 61 -3.30 18.25 -10.54
N PRO A 62 -2.17 18.15 -11.26
CA PRO A 62 -2.12 18.54 -12.67
C PRO A 62 -3.10 17.70 -13.50
N PRO A 63 -3.53 18.21 -14.67
CA PRO A 63 -4.41 17.47 -15.56
C PRO A 63 -3.77 16.14 -15.97
N MET A 64 -4.51 15.04 -15.90
CA MET A 64 -4.01 13.70 -16.25
C MET A 64 -4.73 13.15 -17.47
N ALA A 65 -3.99 12.55 -18.39
CA ALA A 65 -4.59 11.80 -19.47
C ALA A 65 -5.19 10.48 -18.95
N ALA A 66 -6.47 10.22 -19.24
CA ALA A 66 -7.14 9.00 -18.80
C ALA A 66 -6.71 7.78 -19.62
N SER A 67 -6.26 7.97 -20.86
CA SER A 67 -5.81 6.88 -21.73
C SER A 67 -4.80 7.32 -22.79
N ALA A 68 -4.10 6.35 -23.37
CA ALA A 68 -3.23 6.58 -24.53
C ALA A 68 -3.98 7.12 -25.76
N LYS A 69 -5.27 6.82 -25.92
CA LYS A 69 -6.10 7.37 -27.00
C LYS A 69 -6.32 8.88 -26.84
N GLU A 70 -6.46 9.32 -25.60
CA GLU A 70 -6.61 10.74 -25.26
C GLU A 70 -5.26 11.48 -25.34
N TYR A 71 -4.16 10.76 -25.20
CA TYR A 71 -2.80 11.28 -25.32
C TYR A 71 -2.22 10.95 -26.70
N HIS A 72 -2.85 11.50 -27.76
CA HIS A 72 -2.42 11.26 -29.14
C HIS A 72 -1.08 11.94 -29.42
N VAL A 73 -0.02 11.15 -29.59
CA VAL A 73 1.31 11.64 -29.95
C VAL A 73 1.43 11.75 -31.48
N PRO A 74 1.59 12.96 -32.06
CA PRO A 74 1.75 13.13 -33.49
C PRO A 74 2.98 12.38 -34.02
N SER A 75 2.87 11.82 -35.21
CA SER A 75 4.01 11.24 -35.92
C SER A 75 5.11 12.30 -36.08
N GLY A 76 6.31 12.01 -35.58
CA GLY A 76 7.45 12.94 -35.62
C GLY A 76 7.59 13.84 -34.38
N HIS A 77 6.69 13.75 -33.39
CA HIS A 77 6.92 14.41 -32.10
C HIS A 77 8.19 13.86 -31.44
N THR A 78 9.06 14.76 -30.99
CA THR A 78 10.30 14.41 -30.28
C THR A 78 10.22 14.91 -28.86
N PHE A 79 10.16 13.97 -27.92
CA PHE A 79 10.10 14.27 -26.49
C PHE A 79 11.43 14.81 -25.98
N PHE A 80 12.55 14.23 -26.40
CA PHE A 80 13.87 14.57 -25.87
C PHE A 80 14.55 15.64 -26.72
N ARG A 81 15.14 16.65 -26.08
CA ARG A 81 15.84 17.77 -26.72
C ARG A 81 17.22 17.96 -26.08
N GLN A 82 18.19 18.43 -26.86
CA GLN A 82 19.54 18.77 -26.41
C GLN A 82 19.64 20.20 -25.84
N ASP A 83 18.51 20.84 -25.55
CA ASP A 83 18.46 22.22 -25.06
C ASP A 83 18.27 22.24 -23.54
N ALA A 84 19.13 22.98 -22.84
CA ALA A 84 19.12 23.16 -21.38
C ALA A 84 18.23 24.32 -20.91
N ASN A 85 17.61 25.08 -21.81
CA ASN A 85 16.74 26.20 -21.47
C ASN A 85 15.42 25.71 -20.86
N HIS A 86 15.49 25.29 -19.60
CA HIS A 86 14.34 24.80 -18.86
C HIS A 86 13.35 25.95 -18.62
N ALA A 87 12.08 25.66 -18.83
CA ALA A 87 10.99 26.56 -18.47
C ALA A 87 10.88 26.69 -16.94
N ASP A 88 9.98 27.58 -16.52
CA ASP A 88 9.60 27.66 -15.11
C ASP A 88 9.06 26.30 -14.63
N LEU A 89 9.68 25.75 -13.59
CA LEU A 89 9.30 24.46 -13.04
C LEU A 89 7.90 24.48 -12.43
N ASP A 90 7.35 25.64 -12.08
CA ASP A 90 5.95 25.76 -11.65
C ASP A 90 4.96 25.32 -12.76
N ASN A 91 5.37 25.39 -14.03
CA ASN A 91 4.58 24.87 -15.15
C ASN A 91 4.45 23.34 -15.15
N LEU A 92 5.28 22.59 -14.40
CA LEU A 92 5.11 21.14 -14.26
C LEU A 92 3.71 20.76 -13.76
N ARG A 93 3.04 21.65 -13.01
CA ARG A 93 1.68 21.43 -12.47
C ARG A 93 0.56 21.80 -13.43
N THR A 94 0.86 22.47 -14.53
CA THR A 94 -0.14 22.88 -15.54
C THR A 94 -0.14 21.94 -16.74
N VAL A 95 1.00 21.27 -16.99
CA VAL A 95 1.15 20.34 -18.11
C VAL A 95 0.38 19.05 -17.88
N LYS A 96 -0.25 18.57 -18.97
CA LYS A 96 -0.99 17.31 -18.97
C LYS A 96 -0.05 16.12 -18.78
N VAL A 97 -0.26 15.39 -17.69
CA VAL A 97 0.53 14.20 -17.33
C VAL A 97 0.25 13.07 -18.31
N PRO A 98 1.27 12.47 -18.94
CA PRO A 98 1.09 11.34 -19.84
C PRO A 98 0.56 10.09 -19.11
N PRO A 99 -0.09 9.15 -19.83
CA PRO A 99 -0.47 7.85 -19.27
C PRO A 99 0.73 7.01 -18.84
N VAL A 100 0.53 6.08 -17.90
CA VAL A 100 1.59 5.22 -17.33
C VAL A 100 2.39 4.47 -18.40
N ASN A 101 1.75 3.94 -19.44
CA ASN A 101 2.45 3.21 -20.50
C ASN A 101 3.37 4.11 -21.32
N VAL A 102 2.98 5.37 -21.56
CA VAL A 102 3.82 6.36 -22.23
C VAL A 102 4.99 6.75 -21.34
N LEU A 103 4.73 7.03 -20.05
CA LEU A 103 5.79 7.32 -19.09
C LEU A 103 6.79 6.17 -18.96
N ALA A 104 6.34 4.92 -18.97
CA ALA A 104 7.21 3.75 -18.91
C ALA A 104 8.14 3.68 -20.14
N THR A 105 7.60 3.92 -21.35
CA THR A 105 8.41 4.01 -22.57
C THR A 105 9.43 5.14 -22.48
N LEU A 106 9.00 6.36 -22.14
CA LEU A 106 9.89 7.52 -22.00
C LEU A 106 10.98 7.27 -20.96
N MET A 107 10.65 6.67 -19.83
CA MET A 107 11.63 6.33 -18.79
C MET A 107 12.63 5.28 -19.28
N SER A 108 12.18 4.28 -20.04
CA SER A 108 13.07 3.27 -20.63
C SER A 108 14.05 3.86 -21.65
N GLU A 109 13.62 4.87 -22.41
CA GLU A 109 14.43 5.56 -23.41
C GLU A 109 15.34 6.63 -22.81
N SER A 110 14.92 7.24 -21.69
CA SER A 110 15.57 8.41 -21.09
C SER A 110 17.06 8.23 -20.83
N ARG A 111 17.49 7.03 -20.42
CA ARG A 111 18.89 6.72 -20.14
C ARG A 111 19.76 6.75 -21.39
N GLN A 112 19.27 6.17 -22.48
CA GLN A 112 19.97 6.25 -23.77
C GLN A 112 19.93 7.68 -24.29
N LYS A 113 18.80 8.38 -24.17
CA LYS A 113 18.67 9.76 -24.62
C LYS A 113 19.57 10.74 -23.86
N TRP A 114 19.80 10.49 -22.58
CA TRP A 114 20.77 11.23 -21.78
C TRP A 114 22.21 11.04 -22.30
N LEU A 115 22.58 9.80 -22.66
CA LEU A 115 23.87 9.48 -23.32
C LEU A 115 23.97 10.13 -24.71
N ASP A 116 22.86 10.17 -25.45
CA ASP A 116 22.73 10.89 -26.72
C ASP A 116 22.64 12.42 -26.53
N GLY A 117 23.03 12.93 -25.35
CA GLY A 117 23.14 14.36 -25.05
C GLY A 117 21.84 15.11 -24.87
N SER A 118 20.70 14.43 -24.73
CA SER A 118 19.44 15.11 -24.39
C SER A 118 19.50 15.66 -22.97
N GLU A 119 19.07 16.90 -22.78
CA GLU A 119 19.10 17.63 -21.50
C GLU A 119 17.70 17.96 -20.96
N SER A 120 16.70 17.89 -21.84
CA SER A 120 15.34 18.23 -21.49
C SER A 120 14.32 17.32 -22.18
N ILE A 121 13.10 17.37 -21.65
CA ILE A 121 11.92 16.72 -22.18
C ILE A 121 10.81 17.73 -22.45
N CYS A 122 10.17 17.60 -23.62
CA CYS A 122 9.05 18.39 -24.08
C CYS A 122 7.80 17.49 -24.17
N LEU A 123 6.81 17.77 -23.33
CA LEU A 123 5.56 17.01 -23.35
C LEU A 123 4.58 17.52 -24.42
N LEU A 124 3.62 16.67 -24.76
CA LEU A 124 2.62 17.00 -25.76
C LEU A 124 1.77 18.20 -25.32
N GLY A 125 1.62 19.18 -26.22
CA GLY A 125 0.78 20.36 -25.97
C GLY A 125 1.44 21.41 -25.08
N SER A 126 2.71 21.24 -24.71
CA SER A 126 3.52 22.27 -24.08
C SER A 126 4.68 22.66 -24.99
N ALA A 127 4.99 23.96 -25.03
CA ALA A 127 6.23 24.47 -25.63
C ALA A 127 7.41 24.44 -24.64
N ASP A 128 7.11 24.18 -23.36
CA ASP A 128 8.09 24.20 -22.29
C ASP A 128 9.01 22.98 -22.35
N LEU A 129 10.27 23.21 -21.99
CA LEU A 129 11.29 22.20 -21.81
C LEU A 129 11.48 21.96 -20.31
N PHE A 130 11.36 20.71 -19.88
CA PHE A 130 11.55 20.32 -18.49
C PHE A 130 12.83 19.51 -18.34
N PRO A 131 13.50 19.53 -17.19
CA PRO A 131 14.60 18.64 -16.91
C PRO A 131 14.19 17.17 -17.07
N LEU A 132 15.10 16.28 -17.47
CA LEU A 132 14.79 14.86 -17.68
C LEU A 132 14.24 14.16 -16.41
N TRP A 133 14.64 14.61 -15.21
CA TRP A 133 14.12 14.08 -13.95
C TRP A 133 12.62 14.33 -13.75
N SER A 134 11.99 15.23 -14.52
CA SER A 134 10.53 15.45 -14.48
C SER A 134 9.72 14.19 -14.83
N LEU A 135 10.32 13.23 -15.54
CA LEU A 135 9.74 11.89 -15.74
C LEU A 135 9.47 11.17 -14.41
N ASP A 136 10.40 11.25 -13.47
CA ASP A 136 10.25 10.66 -12.13
C ASP A 136 9.09 11.31 -11.37
N PHE A 137 8.96 12.65 -11.45
CA PHE A 137 7.83 13.39 -10.90
C PHE A 137 6.48 12.87 -11.43
N TRP A 138 6.31 12.77 -12.75
CA TRP A 138 5.05 12.31 -13.35
C TRP A 138 4.76 10.83 -13.05
N ILE A 139 5.79 9.99 -12.98
CA ILE A 139 5.65 8.57 -12.60
C ILE A 139 5.14 8.46 -11.17
N GLU A 140 5.76 9.17 -10.21
CA GLU A 140 5.30 9.14 -8.82
C GLU A 140 3.88 9.66 -8.66
N LEU A 141 3.56 10.71 -9.40
CA LEU A 141 2.23 11.28 -9.40
C LEU A 141 1.17 10.27 -9.89
N GLN A 142 1.45 9.53 -10.97
CA GLN A 142 0.55 8.52 -11.53
C GLN A 142 0.46 7.24 -10.69
N LEU A 143 1.59 6.76 -10.16
CA LEU A 143 1.65 5.45 -9.50
C LEU A 143 1.38 5.51 -7.99
N VAL A 144 1.63 6.64 -7.34
CA VAL A 144 1.55 6.77 -5.88
C VAL A 144 0.49 7.77 -5.47
N VAL A 145 0.60 9.02 -5.96
CA VAL A 145 -0.27 10.11 -5.47
C VAL A 145 -1.70 9.96 -5.99
N LYS A 146 -1.89 9.76 -7.31
CA LYS A 146 -3.22 9.68 -7.91
C LYS A 146 -4.06 8.52 -7.36
N PRO A 147 -3.56 7.28 -7.22
CA PRO A 147 -4.36 6.19 -6.67
C PRO A 147 -4.76 6.44 -5.21
N ALA A 148 -3.85 7.03 -4.41
CA ALA A 148 -4.16 7.42 -3.05
C ALA A 148 -5.21 8.53 -3.00
N PHE A 149 -5.06 9.57 -3.81
CA PHE A 149 -6.02 10.66 -3.96
C PHE A 149 -7.41 10.12 -4.29
N ASP A 150 -7.53 9.29 -5.33
CA ASP A 150 -8.82 8.73 -5.78
C ASP A 150 -9.48 7.86 -4.72
N SER A 151 -8.68 7.08 -3.98
CA SER A 151 -9.19 6.22 -2.91
C SER A 151 -9.72 7.07 -1.75
N TRP A 152 -9.01 8.13 -1.37
CA TRP A 152 -9.41 9.03 -0.30
C TRP A 152 -10.58 9.93 -0.69
N GLU A 153 -10.62 10.42 -1.92
CA GLU A 153 -11.73 11.21 -2.46
C GLU A 153 -13.03 10.39 -2.40
N LYS A 154 -13.00 9.13 -2.86
CA LYS A 154 -14.14 8.20 -2.75
C LYS A 154 -14.54 7.95 -1.29
N GLY A 155 -13.58 7.78 -0.39
CA GLY A 155 -13.84 7.58 1.04
C GLY A 155 -14.51 8.80 1.69
N ILE A 156 -14.07 10.01 1.35
CA ILE A 156 -14.69 11.26 1.81
C ILE A 156 -16.11 11.43 1.23
N ALA A 157 -16.30 11.10 -0.05
CA ALA A 157 -17.61 11.12 -0.68
C ALA A 157 -18.58 10.11 -0.01
N TRP A 158 -18.08 8.94 0.39
CA TRP A 158 -18.86 7.95 1.13
C TRP A 158 -19.36 8.47 2.49
N LEU A 159 -18.52 9.23 3.22
CA LEU A 159 -18.91 9.87 4.48
C LEU A 159 -19.98 10.95 4.32
N SER A 160 -20.18 11.46 3.11
CA SER A 160 -21.16 12.51 2.79
C SER A 160 -22.54 11.96 2.40
N ARG A 161 -22.74 10.64 2.50
CA ARG A 161 -23.97 9.95 2.15
C ARG A 161 -25.11 10.27 3.12
N LYS A 162 -26.32 10.47 2.58
CA LYS A 162 -27.53 10.82 3.36
C LYS A 162 -27.91 9.73 4.37
N GLU A 163 -27.65 8.47 4.04
CA GLU A 163 -27.94 7.31 4.89
C GLU A 163 -27.16 7.32 6.21
N LEU A 164 -26.05 8.06 6.27
CA LEU A 164 -25.26 8.25 7.50
C LEU A 164 -25.80 9.38 8.38
N GLY A 165 -26.94 9.99 8.04
CA GLY A 165 -27.56 11.08 8.80
C GLY A 165 -27.92 10.72 10.25
N GLY A 166 -28.13 9.44 10.56
CA GLY A 166 -28.30 8.97 11.95
C GLY A 166 -26.99 8.89 12.75
N HIS A 167 -25.85 8.93 12.08
CA HIS A 167 -24.51 8.70 12.64
C HIS A 167 -23.61 9.95 12.52
N LEU A 168 -24.20 11.15 12.61
CA LEU A 168 -23.46 12.41 12.40
C LEU A 168 -22.32 12.60 13.41
N ARG A 169 -22.43 12.06 14.63
CA ARG A 169 -21.38 12.15 15.64
C ARG A 169 -20.15 11.35 15.20
N GLU A 170 -20.35 10.12 14.76
CA GLU A 170 -19.32 9.22 14.28
C GLU A 170 -18.68 9.77 13.01
N VAL A 171 -19.48 10.24 12.05
CA VAL A 171 -18.97 10.88 10.82
C VAL A 171 -18.07 12.08 11.15
N LYS A 172 -18.48 12.96 12.07
CA LYS A 172 -17.65 14.09 12.53
C LYS A 172 -16.35 13.63 13.19
N ALA A 173 -16.40 12.57 13.99
CA ALA A 173 -15.22 12.00 14.62
C ALA A 173 -14.24 11.43 13.57
N VAL A 174 -14.74 10.74 12.55
CA VAL A 174 -13.93 10.23 11.43
C VAL A 174 -13.29 11.38 10.66
N PHE A 175 -14.02 12.43 10.29
CA PHE A 175 -13.42 13.60 9.62
C PHE A 175 -12.30 14.24 10.44
N LYS A 176 -12.49 14.38 11.77
CA LYS A 176 -11.45 14.90 12.67
C LYS A 176 -10.23 13.98 12.74
N ALA A 177 -10.41 12.67 12.62
CA ALA A 177 -9.31 11.72 12.54
C ALA A 177 -8.57 11.84 11.20
N LEU A 178 -9.30 11.88 10.07
CA LEU A 178 -8.74 12.05 8.73
C LEU A 178 -7.97 13.37 8.57
N SER A 179 -8.37 14.43 9.27
CA SER A 179 -7.64 15.71 9.23
C SER A 179 -6.28 15.67 9.94
N ARG A 180 -6.00 14.61 10.71
CA ARG A 180 -4.73 14.38 11.43
C ARG A 180 -3.95 13.20 10.86
N LEU A 181 -4.63 12.31 10.16
CA LEU A 181 -4.05 11.12 9.55
C LEU A 181 -3.24 11.51 8.31
N SER A 182 -1.97 11.14 8.30
CA SER A 182 -1.07 11.20 7.15
C SER A 182 -1.67 10.40 5.98
N TRP A 183 -1.72 10.95 4.76
CA TRP A 183 -2.33 10.23 3.62
C TRP A 183 -1.49 9.03 3.14
N SER A 184 -0.20 9.04 3.46
CA SER A 184 0.76 8.01 3.08
C SER A 184 1.43 7.38 4.31
N GLY A 185 2.12 6.26 4.07
CA GLY A 185 2.85 5.51 5.09
C GLY A 185 2.14 4.21 5.46
N SER A 186 2.60 3.64 6.58
CA SER A 186 2.11 2.38 7.11
C SER A 186 1.64 2.54 8.55
N ILE A 187 0.52 1.89 8.88
CA ILE A 187 -0.03 1.77 10.22
C ILE A 187 0.60 0.51 10.84
N PRO A 188 1.16 0.61 12.06
CA PRO A 188 1.66 -0.57 12.74
C PRO A 188 0.52 -1.56 12.97
N LEU A 189 0.81 -2.84 12.69
CA LEU A 189 -0.08 -3.94 13.05
C LEU A 189 -0.05 -4.11 14.57
N LEU A 190 -1.21 -4.38 15.17
CA LEU A 190 -1.30 -4.69 16.60
C LEU A 190 -0.80 -6.11 16.88
N SER A 191 -1.01 -7.04 15.95
CA SER A 191 -0.49 -8.40 16.08
C SER A 191 1.02 -8.46 15.78
N PRO A 192 1.85 -8.96 16.74
CA PRO A 192 3.27 -9.18 16.52
C PRO A 192 3.57 -10.34 15.57
N HIS A 193 2.56 -11.14 15.21
CA HIS A 193 2.71 -12.36 14.42
C HIS A 193 2.65 -12.13 12.91
N SER A 194 2.38 -10.90 12.45
CA SER A 194 2.45 -10.57 11.03
C SER A 194 3.87 -10.15 10.67
N PRO A 195 4.67 -11.00 9.99
CA PRO A 195 5.99 -10.63 9.48
C PRO A 195 5.80 -9.67 8.31
N GLY A 196 5.65 -8.38 8.57
CA GLY A 196 5.34 -7.44 7.51
C GLY A 196 5.48 -5.98 7.90
N ASN A 197 6.07 -5.22 6.98
CA ASN A 197 5.97 -3.76 6.91
C ASN A 197 4.48 -3.40 7.08
N GLY A 198 4.17 -2.53 8.04
CA GLY A 198 2.79 -2.25 8.47
C GLY A 198 1.81 -1.92 7.34
N ILE A 199 0.52 -1.91 7.67
CA ILE A 199 -0.56 -1.79 6.70
C ILE A 199 -0.53 -0.41 6.00
N PRO A 200 -0.58 -0.32 4.66
CA PRO A 200 -0.70 0.96 3.98
C PRO A 200 -1.89 1.77 4.50
N VAL A 201 -1.66 3.03 4.84
CA VAL A 201 -2.72 3.92 5.38
C VAL A 201 -3.92 4.01 4.42
N THR A 202 -3.67 3.96 3.11
CA THR A 202 -4.71 3.95 2.07
C THR A 202 -5.67 2.77 2.16
N SER A 203 -5.29 1.66 2.79
CA SER A 203 -6.20 0.51 2.99
C SER A 203 -7.39 0.83 3.92
N LEU A 204 -7.27 1.86 4.76
CA LEU A 204 -8.37 2.32 5.61
C LEU A 204 -9.55 2.83 4.80
N THR A 205 -9.34 3.25 3.55
CA THR A 205 -10.42 3.64 2.63
C THR A 205 -11.41 2.51 2.39
N LYS A 206 -11.04 1.25 2.62
CA LYS A 206 -11.94 0.10 2.52
C LYS A 206 -13.07 0.16 3.56
N PHE A 207 -12.80 0.67 4.76
CA PHE A 207 -13.83 0.92 5.78
C PHE A 207 -14.79 2.06 5.38
N LEU A 208 -14.37 2.91 4.44
CA LEU A 208 -15.14 4.04 3.91
C LEU A 208 -15.67 3.73 2.50
N SER A 209 -16.05 2.47 2.25
CA SER A 209 -16.50 2.01 0.94
C SER A 209 -17.74 1.12 1.04
N ARG A 210 -18.26 0.64 -0.09
CA ARG A 210 -19.28 -0.43 -0.14
C ARG A 210 -18.66 -1.78 -0.48
N ASP A 211 -17.35 -1.85 -0.59
CA ASP A 211 -16.68 -3.07 -0.96
C ASP A 211 -16.64 -4.05 0.22
N TRP A 212 -16.56 -5.34 -0.10
CA TRP A 212 -16.30 -6.37 0.88
C TRP A 212 -14.95 -6.17 1.55
N PHE A 213 -14.89 -6.40 2.87
CA PHE A 213 -13.65 -6.41 3.62
C PHE A 213 -12.75 -7.55 3.16
N THR A 214 -11.46 -7.25 3.07
CA THR A 214 -10.45 -8.28 2.86
C THR A 214 -10.08 -8.91 4.20
N SER A 215 -9.35 -10.02 4.17
CA SER A 215 -8.71 -10.63 5.35
C SER A 215 -8.06 -9.57 6.23
N LEU A 216 -7.34 -8.63 5.60
CA LEU A 216 -6.63 -7.57 6.29
C LEU A 216 -7.52 -6.71 7.19
N GLN A 217 -8.67 -6.24 6.69
CA GLN A 217 -9.57 -5.42 7.49
C GLN A 217 -10.25 -6.22 8.60
N ILE A 218 -10.56 -7.49 8.34
CA ILE A 218 -11.13 -8.39 9.34
C ILE A 218 -10.11 -8.61 10.48
N ASP A 219 -8.87 -8.94 10.13
CA ASP A 219 -7.80 -9.16 11.11
C ASP A 219 -7.53 -7.89 11.92
N GLN A 220 -7.56 -6.70 11.31
CA GLN A 220 -7.47 -5.42 12.04
C GLN A 220 -8.59 -5.23 13.05
N MET A 221 -9.84 -5.52 12.68
CA MET A 221 -10.98 -5.41 13.60
C MET A 221 -10.86 -6.39 14.76
N VAL A 222 -10.44 -7.63 14.45
CA VAL A 222 -10.22 -8.70 15.43
C VAL A 222 -9.10 -8.33 16.40
N ASP A 223 -7.99 -7.79 15.90
CA ASP A 223 -6.87 -7.30 16.71
C ASP A 223 -7.29 -6.17 17.67
N HIS A 224 -8.12 -5.23 17.21
CA HIS A 224 -8.66 -4.18 18.07
C HIS A 224 -9.53 -4.74 19.19
N ILE A 225 -10.44 -5.67 18.86
CA ILE A 225 -11.29 -6.35 19.86
C ILE A 225 -10.41 -7.12 20.86
N LEU A 226 -9.35 -7.79 20.40
CA LEU A 226 -8.42 -8.50 21.27
C LEU A 226 -7.71 -7.56 22.24
N GLY A 227 -7.27 -6.39 21.75
CA GLY A 227 -6.67 -5.35 22.57
C GLY A 227 -7.62 -4.90 23.69
N ASP A 228 -8.88 -4.63 23.34
CA ASP A 228 -9.90 -4.23 24.31
C ASP A 228 -10.19 -5.33 25.35
N ILE A 229 -10.26 -6.60 24.92
CA ILE A 229 -10.46 -7.75 25.81
C ILE A 229 -9.27 -7.91 26.77
N LYS A 230 -8.03 -7.82 26.27
CA LYS A 230 -6.82 -7.94 27.09
C LYS A 230 -6.71 -6.79 28.09
N ALA A 231 -7.11 -5.58 27.70
CA ALA A 231 -7.16 -4.44 28.59
C ALA A 231 -8.22 -4.59 29.70
N ALA A 232 -9.39 -5.14 29.37
CA ALA A 232 -10.46 -5.37 30.34
C ALA A 232 -10.22 -6.59 31.25
N PHE A 233 -9.54 -7.63 30.74
CA PHE A 233 -9.35 -8.92 31.41
C PHE A 233 -7.90 -9.42 31.31
N PRO A 234 -6.93 -8.77 31.99
CA PRO A 234 -5.50 -9.05 31.81
C PRO A 234 -5.09 -10.48 32.23
N ALA A 235 -5.88 -11.15 33.07
CA ALA A 235 -5.62 -12.52 33.51
C ALA A 235 -6.16 -13.59 32.55
N ARG A 236 -6.93 -13.22 31.52
CA ARG A 236 -7.46 -14.18 30.54
C ARG A 236 -6.50 -14.31 29.37
N ASP A 237 -6.06 -15.53 29.13
CA ASP A 237 -5.36 -15.86 27.92
C ASP A 237 -6.37 -16.09 26.78
N VAL A 238 -6.44 -15.13 25.86
CA VAL A 238 -7.36 -15.15 24.72
C VAL A 238 -6.53 -15.18 23.45
N HIS A 239 -6.73 -16.25 22.67
CA HIS A 239 -6.11 -16.43 21.37
C HIS A 239 -7.16 -16.24 20.29
N LEU A 240 -6.84 -15.41 19.29
CA LEU A 240 -7.64 -15.25 18.09
C LEU A 240 -6.84 -15.78 16.91
N MET A 241 -7.50 -16.57 16.08
CA MET A 241 -6.91 -17.13 14.88
C MET A 241 -7.13 -16.16 13.73
N ASP A 242 -6.05 -15.72 13.10
CA ASP A 242 -6.16 -14.85 11.94
C ASP A 242 -6.76 -15.58 10.73
N THR A 243 -7.21 -14.79 9.76
CA THR A 243 -7.85 -15.33 8.56
C THR A 243 -6.87 -16.16 7.70
N ALA A 244 -5.56 -15.88 7.74
CA ALA A 244 -4.55 -16.59 6.97
C ALA A 244 -4.30 -18.01 7.52
N MET A 245 -4.17 -18.14 8.84
CA MET A 245 -4.06 -19.41 9.55
C MET A 245 -5.31 -20.26 9.29
N THR A 246 -6.50 -19.66 9.38
CA THR A 246 -7.77 -20.33 9.06
C THR A 246 -7.77 -20.87 7.63
N ALA A 247 -7.35 -20.05 6.66
CA ALA A 247 -7.24 -20.49 5.26
C ALA A 247 -6.20 -21.61 5.08
N GLY A 248 -5.08 -21.54 5.79
CA GLY A 248 -4.03 -22.57 5.81
C GLY A 248 -4.55 -23.92 6.31
N ILE A 249 -5.28 -23.91 7.43
CA ILE A 249 -5.94 -25.09 8.00
C ILE A 249 -6.91 -25.71 6.99
N LEU A 250 -7.78 -24.90 6.39
CA LEU A 250 -8.75 -25.37 5.41
C LEU A 250 -8.07 -25.95 4.16
N LYS A 251 -6.97 -25.32 3.70
CA LYS A 251 -6.18 -25.82 2.58
C LYS A 251 -5.55 -27.17 2.90
N HIS A 252 -4.97 -27.33 4.09
CA HIS A 252 -4.40 -28.59 4.54
C HIS A 252 -5.47 -29.68 4.62
N TYR A 253 -6.61 -29.37 5.23
CA TYR A 253 -7.74 -30.29 5.36
C TYR A 253 -8.27 -30.75 3.99
N ARG A 254 -8.38 -29.84 3.02
CA ARG A 254 -8.78 -30.19 1.64
C ARG A 254 -7.76 -31.10 0.97
N ARG A 255 -6.46 -30.84 1.17
CA ARG A 255 -5.40 -31.67 0.59
C ARG A 255 -5.43 -33.10 1.14
N SER A 256 -5.51 -33.26 2.46
CA SER A 256 -5.59 -34.59 3.09
C SER A 256 -6.83 -35.38 2.65
N LYS A 257 -7.92 -34.67 2.28
CA LYS A 257 -9.17 -35.26 1.79
C LYS A 257 -9.15 -35.63 0.30
N CYS A 258 -8.34 -34.99 -0.53
CA CYS A 258 -8.23 -35.33 -1.96
C CYS A 258 -7.27 -36.50 -2.23
N GLU A 259 -6.40 -36.82 -1.27
CA GLU A 259 -5.49 -37.98 -1.34
C GLU A 259 -6.17 -39.27 -0.81
N GLU A 260 -7.31 -39.17 -0.12
CA GLU A 260 -8.18 -40.29 0.26
C GLU A 260 -9.39 -40.38 -0.69
N THR A 261 -9.41 -41.37 -1.58
CA THR A 261 -10.58 -41.74 -2.39
C THR A 261 -11.63 -42.47 -1.54
N ASP A 262 -12.27 -41.77 -0.61
CA ASP A 262 -13.45 -42.29 0.11
C ASP A 262 -14.62 -41.31 0.00
N ASP A 263 -15.76 -41.85 -0.43
CA ASP A 263 -17.00 -41.13 -0.73
C ASP A 263 -17.36 -40.07 0.33
N TYR A 264 -17.46 -38.83 -0.13
CA TYR A 264 -17.85 -37.70 0.72
C TYR A 264 -19.34 -37.80 1.08
N ASP A 265 -19.67 -38.23 2.30
CA ASP A 265 -21.01 -38.06 2.89
C ASP A 265 -21.10 -36.72 3.66
N PRO A 266 -21.78 -35.68 3.12
CA PRO A 266 -21.94 -34.39 3.78
C PRO A 266 -22.74 -34.46 5.09
N ASN A 267 -23.44 -35.56 5.38
CA ASN A 267 -24.24 -35.71 6.59
C ASN A 267 -23.46 -36.30 7.77
N ALA A 268 -22.24 -36.82 7.55
CA ALA A 268 -21.41 -37.42 8.60
C ALA A 268 -20.62 -36.40 9.44
N LEU A 269 -20.71 -35.10 9.10
CA LEU A 269 -20.09 -34.00 9.84
C LEU A 269 -20.99 -33.53 10.98
N THR A 270 -21.10 -34.35 12.02
CA THR A 270 -21.50 -33.80 13.33
C THR A 270 -20.40 -32.86 13.81
N LYS A 271 -20.82 -31.70 14.30
CA LYS A 271 -20.02 -30.58 14.82
C LYS A 271 -18.88 -31.02 15.76
N ASP A 272 -19.07 -32.15 16.44
CA ASP A 272 -18.15 -32.72 17.43
C ASP A 272 -16.85 -33.30 16.84
N LYS A 273 -16.87 -33.86 15.62
CA LYS A 273 -15.63 -34.46 15.04
C LYS A 273 -14.63 -33.42 14.56
N PHE A 274 -15.11 -32.25 14.11
CA PHE A 274 -14.23 -31.15 13.72
C PHE A 274 -13.54 -30.55 14.96
N VAL A 275 -14.32 -30.25 16.00
CA VAL A 275 -13.78 -29.70 17.26
C VAL A 275 -12.88 -30.70 17.99
N GLN A 276 -13.21 -32.00 18.00
CA GLN A 276 -12.33 -33.02 18.60
C GLN A 276 -11.01 -33.18 17.86
N ARG A 277 -11.02 -33.25 16.51
CA ARG A 277 -9.77 -33.40 15.75
C ARG A 277 -8.91 -32.15 15.78
N PHE A 278 -9.53 -30.97 15.77
CA PHE A 278 -8.80 -29.71 15.82
C PHE A 278 -8.33 -29.37 17.23
N GLY A 279 -9.14 -29.65 18.25
CA GLY A 279 -8.79 -29.52 19.66
C GLY A 279 -7.68 -30.47 20.09
N ALA A 280 -7.72 -31.74 19.67
CA ALA A 280 -6.66 -32.71 19.97
C ALA A 280 -5.30 -32.32 19.33
N SER A 281 -5.33 -31.77 18.12
CA SER A 281 -4.10 -31.29 17.46
C SER A 281 -3.53 -30.01 18.08
N LEU A 282 -4.34 -29.22 18.79
CA LEU A 282 -3.88 -28.06 19.55
C LEU A 282 -3.38 -28.47 20.95
N ASP A 283 -4.02 -29.48 21.57
CA ASP A 283 -3.57 -30.06 22.85
C ASP A 283 -2.20 -30.76 22.71
N ASP A 284 -1.93 -31.48 21.61
CA ASP A 284 -0.64 -32.12 21.35
C ASP A 284 0.52 -31.12 21.13
N HIS A 285 0.22 -29.83 20.90
CA HIS A 285 1.20 -28.74 20.79
C HIS A 285 1.17 -27.78 21.99
N SER A 286 0.33 -28.05 22.99
CA SER A 286 0.22 -27.24 24.22
C SER A 286 1.35 -27.46 25.22
N GLU A 287 2.20 -28.49 25.04
CA GLU A 287 3.39 -28.71 25.88
C GLU A 287 4.47 -27.61 25.76
N LEU A 288 4.32 -26.67 24.82
CA LEU A 288 5.15 -25.46 24.72
C LEU A 288 4.71 -24.32 25.65
N PHE A 289 3.57 -24.44 26.33
CA PHE A 289 3.08 -23.45 27.28
C PHE A 289 2.94 -24.08 28.67
N GLY A 290 3.85 -23.70 29.57
CA GLY A 290 4.02 -24.29 30.89
C GLY A 290 2.73 -24.39 31.70
N ARG A 291 2.48 -25.58 32.26
CA ARG A 291 1.41 -25.83 33.23
C ARG A 291 1.73 -25.14 34.55
N ASP A 292 0.95 -24.11 34.90
CA ASP A 292 0.82 -23.67 36.28
C ASP A 292 -0.29 -24.49 36.97
N ASP A 293 0.14 -25.39 37.86
CA ASP A 293 -0.73 -26.19 38.72
C ASP A 293 -1.32 -25.34 39.85
N HIS A 294 -2.45 -24.67 39.58
CA HIS A 294 -3.32 -24.16 40.63
C HIS A 294 -4.69 -24.86 40.60
N ARG A 295 -4.83 -25.88 41.45
CA ARG A 295 -6.14 -26.48 41.78
C ARG A 295 -6.95 -25.52 42.65
N PRO A 296 -8.24 -25.26 42.33
CA PRO A 296 -9.13 -24.54 43.23
C PRO A 296 -9.65 -25.48 44.33
N VAL A 297 -9.52 -25.04 45.58
CA VAL A 297 -10.16 -25.66 46.74
C VAL A 297 -11.62 -25.25 46.75
N TYR A 298 -12.53 -26.19 46.45
CA TYR A 298 -13.97 -25.98 46.62
C TYR A 298 -14.34 -26.05 48.10
N GLY A 299 -14.81 -24.92 48.64
CA GLY A 299 -15.41 -24.82 49.96
C GLY A 299 -16.84 -25.34 49.95
N ASP A 300 -17.11 -26.24 50.89
CA ASP A 300 -18.38 -26.92 51.16
C ASP A 300 -19.45 -25.93 51.66
N GLY A 301 -20.59 -25.87 50.95
CA GLY A 301 -21.70 -24.95 51.21
C GLY A 301 -22.73 -25.56 52.15
N ARG A 302 -22.82 -25.06 53.38
CA ARG A 302 -23.87 -25.42 54.35
C ARG A 302 -25.23 -24.81 53.97
N ASN A 303 -26.23 -25.68 53.93
CA ASN A 303 -27.66 -25.40 53.87
C ASN A 303 -28.15 -24.48 55.00
N SER A 304 -28.95 -23.47 54.66
CA SER A 304 -29.82 -22.74 55.58
C SER A 304 -31.25 -22.77 55.04
N ALA A 305 -32.12 -23.53 55.72
CA ALA A 305 -33.54 -23.60 55.45
C ALA A 305 -34.26 -22.41 56.11
N HIS A 306 -35.08 -21.71 55.33
CA HIS A 306 -36.09 -20.77 55.82
C HIS A 306 -37.42 -21.51 56.05
N PRO A 307 -38.16 -21.22 57.13
CA PRO A 307 -39.58 -21.55 57.20
C PRO A 307 -40.41 -20.37 56.66
N ARG A 308 -41.38 -20.66 55.79
CA ARG A 308 -42.52 -19.79 55.52
C ARG A 308 -43.78 -20.37 56.17
N ARG A 309 -44.63 -19.43 56.57
CA ARG A 309 -46.01 -19.58 57.07
C ARG A 309 -46.89 -20.41 56.15
#